data_AF-A0A2E9K0F1-F1
#
_entry.id   AF-A0A2E9K0F1-F1
#
_cell.length_a   1.000
_cell.length_b   1.000
_cell.length_c   1.000
_cell.angle_alpha   90.00
_cell.angle_beta   90.00
_cell.angle_gamma   90.00
#
_symmetry.space_group_name_H-M   'P 1'
#
loop_
_entity.id
_entity.type
_entity.pdbx_description
1 polymer ?
#
loop_
_entity_poly.entity_id
_entity_poly.type
_entity_poly.pdbx_seq_one_letter_code
_entity_poly.pdbx_strand_id
1 'polypeptide(L)'
;MLRGWLRDKYFAPFLDEDELKIMRDHEQDFLNAFLRGSDIIENVPAELVDKMIENISFVGGLDQIDAAIDTLRQFAEAGLTEIAIRVHDEPAEAIRLIGERVWPALR
;
A
#
# COMPACT_ATOMS: atom_id res chain seq x y z
N MET A 1 -16.94 0.25 -12.05
CA MET A 1 -16.18 0.25 -10.78
C MET A 1 -14.98 -0.70 -10.91
N LEU A 2 -13.80 -0.30 -10.42
CA LEU A 2 -12.58 -1.10 -10.52
C LEU A 2 -12.70 -2.41 -9.70
N ARG A 3 -12.09 -3.49 -10.19
CA ARG A 3 -12.05 -4.76 -9.45
C ARG A 3 -11.30 -4.53 -8.13
N GLY A 4 -11.95 -4.86 -7.02
CA GLY A 4 -11.36 -4.76 -5.68
C GLY A 4 -11.44 -3.39 -5.02
N TRP A 5 -12.15 -2.43 -5.61
CA TRP A 5 -12.34 -1.09 -5.02
C TRP A 5 -12.93 -1.15 -3.61
N LEU A 6 -12.15 -0.69 -2.62
CA LEU A 6 -12.52 -0.46 -1.21
C LEU A 6 -13.37 -1.56 -0.55
N ARG A 7 -13.10 -2.83 -0.85
CA ARG A 7 -13.88 -3.94 -0.28
C ARG A 7 -13.35 -4.37 1.09
N ASP A 8 -14.26 -4.57 2.03
CA ASP A 8 -13.98 -4.94 3.43
C ASP A 8 -12.98 -6.10 3.53
N LYS A 9 -13.14 -7.14 2.71
CA LYS A 9 -12.25 -8.32 2.74
C LYS A 9 -10.75 -8.01 2.58
N TYR A 10 -10.39 -6.87 2.00
CA TYR A 10 -8.98 -6.46 1.85
C TYR A 10 -8.46 -5.66 3.04
N PHE A 11 -9.36 -5.03 3.80
CA PHE A 11 -9.01 -4.07 4.85
C PHE A 11 -9.35 -4.57 6.25
N ALA A 12 -10.35 -5.44 6.39
CA ALA A 12 -10.76 -6.04 7.66
C ALA A 12 -9.65 -6.80 8.42
N PRO A 13 -8.56 -7.30 7.81
CA PRO A 13 -7.45 -7.84 8.58
C PRO A 13 -6.69 -6.81 9.44
N PHE A 14 -6.80 -5.51 9.14
CA PHE A 14 -6.03 -4.46 9.81
C PHE A 14 -6.81 -3.17 10.11
N LEU A 15 -8.04 -3.02 9.63
CA LEU A 15 -8.98 -1.98 10.05
C LEU A 15 -10.03 -2.53 11.00
N ASP A 16 -10.40 -1.75 12.01
CA ASP A 16 -11.52 -2.07 12.89
C ASP A 16 -12.89 -1.76 12.26
N GLU A 17 -13.97 -2.08 12.96
CA GLU A 17 -15.34 -1.92 12.43
C GLU A 17 -15.70 -0.45 12.15
N ASP A 18 -15.22 0.49 12.96
CA ASP A 18 -15.50 1.92 12.81
C ASP A 18 -14.69 2.51 11.65
N GLU A 19 -13.41 2.13 11.53
CA GLU A 19 -12.54 2.49 10.42
C GLU A 19 -13.05 1.95 9.08
N LEU A 20 -13.49 0.69 9.04
CA LEU A 20 -14.14 0.11 7.86
C LEU A 20 -15.39 0.88 7.50
N LYS A 21 -16.23 1.23 8.49
CA LYS A 21 -17.43 2.01 8.27
C LYS A 21 -17.11 3.38 7.65
N ILE A 22 -16.10 4.09 8.16
CA ILE A 22 -15.64 5.37 7.58
C ILE A 22 -15.23 5.17 6.13
N MET A 23 -14.36 4.20 5.84
CA MET A 23 -13.91 3.91 4.46
C MET A 23 -15.10 3.65 3.51
N ARG A 24 -16.10 2.89 3.97
CA ARG A 24 -17.27 2.50 3.16
C ARG A 24 -18.28 3.63 2.98
N ASP A 25 -18.54 4.41 4.02
CA ASP A 25 -19.45 5.56 3.95
C ASP A 25 -18.89 6.67 3.04
N HIS A 26 -17.56 6.79 2.96
CA HIS A 26 -16.86 7.83 2.22
C HIS A 26 -16.24 7.36 0.88
N GLU A 27 -16.71 6.25 0.30
CA GLU A 27 -16.18 5.73 -0.99
C GLU A 27 -16.16 6.78 -2.12
N GLN A 28 -17.15 7.68 -2.14
CA GLN A 28 -17.23 8.75 -3.13
C GLN A 28 -16.13 9.80 -2.93
N ASP A 29 -15.73 10.08 -1.69
CA ASP A 29 -14.65 11.02 -1.39
C ASP A 29 -13.29 10.47 -1.87
N PHE A 30 -13.05 9.16 -1.68
CA PHE A 30 -11.90 8.47 -2.29
C PHE A 30 -11.91 8.56 -3.83
N LEU A 31 -13.07 8.33 -4.45
CA LEU A 31 -13.21 8.42 -5.89
C LEU A 31 -12.96 9.85 -6.38
N ASN A 32 -13.46 10.86 -5.67
CA ASN A 32 -13.25 12.26 -5.99
C ASN A 32 -11.76 12.63 -5.92
N ALA A 33 -11.07 12.22 -4.86
CA ALA A 33 -9.63 12.44 -4.69
C ALA A 33 -8.83 11.80 -5.84
N PHE A 34 -9.14 10.54 -6.18
CA PHE A 34 -8.53 9.83 -7.31
C PHE A 34 -8.74 10.55 -8.65
N LEU A 35 -9.98 10.97 -8.94
CA LEU A 35 -10.31 11.67 -10.20
C LEU A 35 -9.63 13.05 -10.30
N ARG A 36 -9.36 13.69 -9.17
CA ARG A 36 -8.65 14.98 -9.10
C ARG A 36 -7.13 14.82 -9.06
N GLY A 37 -6.62 13.61 -8.83
CA GLY A 37 -5.20 13.37 -8.56
C GLY A 37 -4.72 14.05 -7.28
N SER A 38 -5.56 14.11 -6.26
CA SER A 38 -5.23 14.70 -4.95
C SER A 38 -4.96 13.62 -3.91
N ASP A 39 -4.03 13.93 -3.03
CA ASP A 39 -3.71 13.23 -1.79
C ASP A 39 -4.69 13.51 -0.64
N ILE A 40 -5.58 14.50 -0.80
CA ILE A 40 -6.58 14.86 0.20
C ILE A 40 -7.89 14.15 -0.10
N ILE A 41 -8.29 13.25 0.80
CA ILE A 41 -9.59 12.58 0.78
C ILE A 41 -10.50 13.32 1.77
N GLU A 42 -11.48 14.05 1.24
CA GLU A 42 -12.43 14.81 2.06
C GLU A 42 -13.17 13.89 3.04
N ASN A 43 -13.37 14.34 4.28
CA ASN A 43 -14.10 13.63 5.34
C ASN A 43 -13.47 12.31 5.83
N VAL A 44 -12.26 11.96 5.39
CA VAL A 44 -11.54 10.77 5.85
C VAL A 44 -10.31 11.19 6.66
N PRO A 45 -10.11 10.67 7.88
CA PRO A 45 -8.91 10.96 8.67
C PRO A 45 -7.64 10.53 7.94
N ALA A 46 -6.60 11.35 7.97
CA ALA A 46 -5.32 11.05 7.32
C ALA A 46 -4.70 9.76 7.89
N GLU A 47 -4.84 9.56 9.20
CA GLU A 47 -4.28 8.40 9.90
C GLU A 47 -4.91 7.07 9.42
N LEU A 48 -6.20 7.10 9.02
CA LEU A 48 -6.87 5.96 8.42
C LEU A 48 -6.27 5.65 7.04
N VAL A 49 -6.03 6.69 6.24
CA VAL A 49 -5.43 6.56 4.91
C VAL A 49 -4.00 6.02 5.01
N ASP A 50 -3.19 6.55 5.94
CA ASP A 50 -1.84 6.09 6.20
C ASP A 50 -1.82 4.60 6.59
N LYS A 51 -2.67 4.21 7.54
CA LYS A 51 -2.82 2.81 7.96
C LYS A 51 -3.21 1.89 6.81
N MET A 52 -4.12 2.34 5.93
CA MET A 52 -4.50 1.59 4.74
C MET A 52 -3.31 1.38 3.80
N ILE A 53 -2.56 2.44 3.52
CA ILE A 53 -1.41 2.43 2.60
C ILE A 53 -0.29 1.52 3.11
N GLU A 54 0.08 1.65 4.39
CA GLU A 54 1.15 0.89 5.04
C GLU A 54 0.91 -0.63 5.00
N ASN A 55 -0.35 -1.07 5.05
CA ASN A 55 -0.70 -2.49 5.12
C ASN A 55 -0.90 -3.16 3.75
N ILE A 56 -1.01 -2.39 2.65
CA ILE A 56 -1.31 -2.95 1.32
C ILE A 56 -0.27 -2.60 0.24
N SER A 57 0.66 -1.70 0.54
CA SER A 57 1.62 -1.19 -0.44
C SER A 57 2.95 -0.81 0.20
N PHE A 58 4.00 -0.84 -0.61
CA PHE A 58 5.29 -0.25 -0.26
C PHE A 58 5.38 1.13 -0.91
N VAL A 59 5.38 2.17 -0.08
CA VAL A 59 5.47 3.56 -0.52
C VAL A 59 6.49 4.31 0.32
N GLY A 60 7.03 5.40 -0.22
CA GLY A 60 7.95 6.29 0.48
C GLY A 60 9.30 6.44 -0.21
N GLY A 61 10.22 7.08 0.51
CA GLY A 61 11.56 7.39 0.02
C GLY A 61 12.58 6.31 0.32
N LEU A 62 13.86 6.66 0.12
CA LEU A 62 14.99 5.76 0.40
C LEU A 62 15.08 5.35 1.88
N ASP A 63 14.50 6.15 2.77
CA ASP A 63 14.38 5.92 4.20
C ASP A 63 13.42 4.76 4.56
N GLN A 64 12.53 4.37 3.64
CA GLN A 64 11.58 3.28 3.85
C GLN A 64 12.07 1.91 3.32
N ILE A 65 13.26 1.87 2.71
CA ILE A 65 13.80 0.63 2.12
C ILE A 65 13.99 -0.47 3.18
N ASP A 66 14.52 -0.13 4.35
CA ASP A 66 14.81 -1.13 5.38
C ASP A 66 13.52 -1.73 5.94
N ALA A 67 12.50 -0.89 6.18
CA ALA A 67 11.17 -1.34 6.58
C ALA A 67 10.52 -2.26 5.52
N ALA A 68 10.67 -1.93 4.23
CA ALA A 68 10.19 -2.78 3.15
C ALA A 68 10.90 -4.15 3.14
N ILE A 69 12.22 -4.18 3.34
CA ILE A 69 13.01 -5.42 3.41
C ILE A 69 12.53 -6.30 4.59
N ASP A 70 12.27 -5.71 5.75
CA ASP A 70 11.81 -6.45 6.92
C ASP A 70 10.45 -7.11 6.69
N THR A 71 9.51 -6.41 6.04
CA THR A 71 8.22 -6.99 5.65
C THR A 71 8.39 -8.11 4.61
N LEU A 72 9.26 -7.93 3.62
CA LEU A 72 9.53 -8.96 2.61
C LEU A 72 10.16 -10.23 3.23
N ARG A 73 10.99 -10.09 4.27
CA ARG A 73 11.49 -11.23 5.05
C ARG A 73 10.39 -11.94 5.81
N GLN A 74 9.48 -11.20 6.44
CA GLN A 74 8.32 -11.80 7.11
C GLN A 74 7.44 -12.59 6.14
N PHE A 75 7.27 -12.10 4.90
CA PHE A 75 6.57 -12.86 3.86
C PHE A 75 7.29 -14.15 3.50
N ALA A 76 8.62 -14.12 3.36
CA ALA A 76 9.42 -15.31 3.10
C ALA A 76 9.32 -16.34 4.25
N GLU A 77 9.38 -15.88 5.50
CA GLU A 77 9.19 -16.71 6.70
C GLU A 77 7.79 -17.34 6.76
N ALA A 78 6.77 -16.61 6.29
CA ALA A 78 5.41 -17.11 6.15
C ALA A 78 5.22 -18.09 4.96
N GLY A 79 6.28 -18.35 4.19
CA GLY A 79 6.30 -19.31 3.08
C GLY A 79 6.03 -18.73 1.70
N LEU A 80 6.01 -17.41 1.55
CA LEU A 80 5.90 -16.76 0.24
C LEU A 80 7.25 -16.84 -0.50
N THR A 81 7.27 -17.45 -1.67
CA THR A 81 8.50 -17.65 -2.45
C THR A 81 8.67 -16.68 -3.61
N GLU A 82 7.58 -16.03 -4.05
CA GLU A 82 7.57 -15.13 -5.19
C GLU A 82 6.62 -13.94 -4.95
N ILE A 83 7.03 -12.76 -5.42
CA ILE A 83 6.24 -11.52 -5.34
C ILE A 83 6.21 -10.87 -6.73
N ALA A 84 5.01 -10.65 -7.25
CA ALA A 84 4.81 -9.85 -8.45
C ALA A 84 4.67 -8.38 -8.04
N ILE A 85 5.65 -7.55 -8.41
CA ILE A 85 5.67 -6.12 -8.07
C ILE A 85 5.12 -5.31 -9.24
N ARG A 86 4.18 -4.41 -8.94
CA ARG A 86 3.81 -3.32 -9.85
C ARG A 86 4.59 -2.08 -9.44
N VAL A 87 5.49 -1.64 -10.30
CA VAL A 87 6.20 -0.36 -10.13
C VAL A 87 5.37 0.80 -10.69
N HIS A 88 5.44 1.94 -10.01
CA HIS A 88 4.75 3.19 -10.37
C HIS A 88 5.79 4.24 -10.81
N ASP A 89 5.33 5.31 -11.48
CA ASP A 89 6.12 6.45 -11.96
C ASP A 89 7.27 6.10 -12.93
N GLU A 90 8.51 6.07 -12.43
CA GLU A 90 9.74 5.83 -13.20
C GLU A 90 10.20 4.36 -13.04
N PRO A 91 9.63 3.41 -13.81
CA PRO A 91 9.80 1.97 -13.56
C PRO A 91 11.24 1.50 -13.69
N ALA A 92 12.04 2.08 -14.60
CA ALA A 92 13.43 1.69 -14.79
C ALA A 92 14.28 2.00 -13.56
N GLU A 93 14.12 3.20 -12.99
CA GLU A 93 14.84 3.61 -11.77
C GLU A 93 14.37 2.80 -10.56
N ALA A 94 13.06 2.56 -10.44
CA ALA A 94 12.52 1.72 -9.37
C ALA A 94 13.07 0.29 -9.42
N ILE A 95 13.09 -0.35 -10.60
CA ILE A 95 13.65 -1.70 -10.78
C ILE A 95 15.14 -1.72 -10.45
N ARG A 96 15.89 -0.70 -10.89
CA ARG A 96 17.32 -0.57 -10.56
C ARG A 96 17.54 -0.45 -9.06
N LEU A 97 16.77 0.40 -8.38
CA LEU A 97 16.82 0.56 -6.92
C LEU A 97 16.53 -0.76 -6.19
N ILE A 98 15.49 -1.48 -6.61
CA ILE A 98 15.14 -2.79 -6.04
C ILE A 98 16.31 -3.77 -6.22
N GLY A 99 16.90 -3.85 -7.42
CA GLY A 99 18.02 -4.73 -7.71
C GLY A 99 19.29 -4.41 -6.92
N GLU A 100 19.54 -3.13 -6.63
CA GLU A 100 20.73 -2.66 -5.92
C GLU A 100 20.58 -2.71 -4.39
N ARG A 101 19.38 -2.46 -3.86
CA ARG A 101 19.17 -2.21 -2.43
C ARG A 101 18.29 -3.24 -1.73
N VAL A 102 17.29 -3.79 -2.41
CA VAL A 102 16.32 -4.72 -1.80
C VAL A 102 16.73 -6.16 -2.05
N TRP A 103 16.94 -6.55 -3.31
CA TRP A 103 17.26 -7.92 -3.70
C TRP A 103 18.47 -8.53 -2.98
N PRO A 104 19.60 -7.80 -2.77
CA PRO A 104 20.74 -8.36 -2.05
C PRO A 104 20.44 -8.72 -0.58
N ALA A 105 19.44 -8.10 0.04
CA ALA A 105 19.08 -8.32 1.44
C ALA A 105 18.13 -9.51 1.66
N LEU A 106 17.57 -10.06 0.59
CA LEU A 106 16.60 -11.16 0.58
C LEU A 106 17.19 -12.49 0.08
N ARG A 107 18.49 -12.52 -0.21
CA ARG A 107 19.23 -13.69 -0.68
C ARG A 107 19.71 -14.59 0.44
#